data_AF-A0A2H1VMB3-F1
#
_entry.id   AF-A0A2H1VMB3-F1
#
_cell.length_a   1.000
_cell.length_b   1.000
_cell.length_c   1.000
_cell.angle_alpha   90.00
_cell.angle_beta   90.00
_cell.angle_gamma   90.00
#
_symmetry.space_group_name_H-M   'P 1'
#
loop_
_entity.id
_entity.type
_entity.pdbx_description
1 polymer ?
#
loop_
_entity_poly.entity_id
_entity_poly.type
_entity_poly.pdbx_seq_one_letter_code
_entity_poly.pdbx_strand_id
1 'polypeptide(L)'
;MYFLFQILWISLVLYLFYDTFIYYSVGQQFYYLRRILGLGLCISRGTATVINLCCALVLLPLCKKLNQLLYRALSKLWPGLFFFWLEKAKSFHMTVAITLLVFAVVHSISHLVNLWNFSRGYDEQIAEINFARYRNENPLRLLLSIAGLTGVSMLIITLCMGLTSMRIVRRRVYNAFWYTHQLYLLFIVLLIIHPLSGVLKEQVIETEASLIDSQDENTPRFVAIKSTTWLWMSLPLFCYVLDLLWRICTRNRAKVNILEVHHMAGRTISLTVSCPPDLHCRMGQYVLLQCLDVSLIEWHPFTVVKVGSLELARDCNSTSSYLRRY
;
A
#
# COMPACT_ATOMS: atom_id res chain seq x y z
N MET A 1 21.53 -11.15 10.04
CA MET A 1 20.74 -10.94 8.80
C MET A 1 19.59 -9.93 8.95
N TYR A 2 18.75 -10.00 9.99
CA TYR A 2 17.66 -9.03 10.20
C TYR A 2 18.13 -7.57 10.34
N PHE A 3 19.17 -7.32 11.15
CA PHE A 3 19.75 -5.98 11.30
C PHE A 3 20.33 -5.44 9.99
N LEU A 4 21.02 -6.30 9.22
CA LEU A 4 21.53 -5.92 7.89
C LEU A 4 20.39 -5.51 6.95
N PHE A 5 19.30 -6.26 6.92
CA PHE A 5 18.11 -5.90 6.15
C PHE A 5 17.53 -4.53 6.56
N GLN A 6 17.40 -4.27 7.87
CA GLN A 6 16.93 -2.98 8.38
C GLN A 6 17.86 -1.82 8.00
N ILE A 7 19.17 -2.02 8.11
CA ILE A 7 20.17 -1.02 7.71
C ILE A 7 20.05 -0.74 6.21
N LEU A 8 20.00 -1.77 5.37
CA LEU A 8 19.82 -1.61 3.92
C LEU A 8 18.51 -0.87 3.57
N TRP A 9 17.42 -1.20 4.26
CA TRP A 9 16.14 -0.53 4.09
C TRP A 9 16.21 0.95 4.45
N ILE A 10 16.77 1.28 5.63
CA ILE A 10 16.93 2.67 6.08
C ILE A 10 17.85 3.43 5.13
N SER A 11 18.97 2.85 4.71
CA SER A 11 19.89 3.47 3.75
C SER A 11 19.20 3.74 2.41
N LEU A 12 18.41 2.81 1.89
CA LEU A 12 17.64 3.02 0.65
C LEU A 12 16.63 4.16 0.79
N VAL A 13 15.88 4.19 1.89
CA VAL A 13 14.88 5.24 2.16
C VAL A 13 15.54 6.62 2.28
N LEU A 14 16.64 6.71 3.04
CA LEU A 14 17.39 7.95 3.20
C LEU A 14 18.03 8.41 1.89
N TYR A 15 18.60 7.48 1.12
CA TYR A 15 19.17 7.78 -0.19
C TYR A 15 18.12 8.36 -1.15
N LEU A 16 16.97 7.70 -1.31
CA LEU A 16 15.92 8.19 -2.21
C LEU A 16 15.36 9.54 -1.77
N PHE A 17 15.14 9.73 -0.46
CA PHE A 17 14.72 11.01 0.08
C PHE A 17 15.75 12.10 -0.23
N TYR A 18 17.02 11.84 0.07
CA TYR A 18 18.11 12.80 -0.09
C TYR A 18 18.36 13.14 -1.56
N ASP A 19 18.44 12.15 -2.44
CA ASP A 19 18.63 12.32 -3.88
C ASP A 19 17.52 13.19 -4.48
N THR A 20 16.25 12.86 -4.17
CA THR A 20 15.12 13.68 -4.60
C THR A 20 15.16 15.08 -3.98
N PHE A 21 15.51 15.19 -2.71
CA PHE A 21 15.60 16.48 -2.01
C PHE A 21 16.62 17.41 -2.70
N ILE A 22 17.80 16.89 -3.04
CA ILE A 22 18.85 17.63 -3.74
C ILE A 22 18.41 18.01 -5.16
N TYR A 23 17.75 17.10 -5.87
CA TYR A 23 17.22 17.37 -7.20
C TYR A 23 16.29 18.61 -7.23
N TYR A 24 15.35 18.71 -6.27
CA TYR A 24 14.44 19.85 -6.20
C TYR A 24 15.07 21.11 -5.56
N SER A 25 16.11 20.95 -4.73
CA SER A 25 16.80 22.10 -4.11
C SER A 25 17.75 22.81 -5.08
N VAL A 26 18.42 22.07 -5.96
CA VAL A 26 19.44 22.62 -6.87
C VAL A 26 18.91 22.82 -8.30
N GLY A 27 17.94 22.02 -8.76
CA GLY A 27 17.44 22.07 -10.14
C GLY A 27 16.97 23.47 -10.57
N GLN A 28 17.47 23.93 -11.71
CA GLN A 28 17.15 25.26 -12.28
C GLN A 28 15.68 25.36 -12.69
N GLN A 29 15.12 24.28 -13.23
CA GLN A 29 13.71 24.19 -13.64
C GLN A 29 12.69 24.46 -12.49
N PHE A 30 13.14 24.36 -11.24
CA PHE A 30 12.31 24.63 -10.06
C PHE A 30 12.64 25.97 -9.39
N TYR A 31 13.47 26.82 -9.98
CA TYR A 31 13.94 28.07 -9.36
C TYR A 31 12.77 28.95 -8.87
N TYR A 32 11.82 29.26 -9.77
CA TYR A 32 10.66 30.09 -9.43
C TYR A 32 9.76 29.42 -8.38
N LEU A 33 9.50 28.12 -8.54
CA LEU A 33 8.64 27.38 -7.62
C LEU A 33 9.26 27.29 -6.22
N ARG A 34 10.57 27.10 -6.15
CA ARG A 34 11.35 27.06 -4.91
C ARG A 34 11.42 28.43 -4.23
N ARG A 35 11.39 29.53 -4.98
CA ARG A 35 11.28 30.89 -4.40
C ARG A 35 9.98 31.08 -3.62
N ILE A 36 8.89 30.48 -4.09
CA ILE A 36 7.57 30.54 -3.43
C ILE A 36 7.50 29.53 -2.28
N LEU A 37 7.81 28.26 -2.55
CA LEU A 37 7.57 27.15 -1.62
C LEU A 37 8.71 26.90 -0.62
N GLY A 38 9.92 27.35 -0.93
CA GLY A 38 11.11 27.11 -0.12
C GLY A 38 11.40 25.62 0.07
N LEU A 39 11.84 25.27 1.28
CA LEU A 39 12.19 23.89 1.66
C LEU A 39 10.99 22.93 1.64
N GLY A 40 9.76 23.46 1.77
CA GLY A 40 8.55 22.64 1.74
C GLY A 40 8.36 21.91 0.41
N LEU A 41 8.84 22.47 -0.71
CA LEU A 41 8.89 21.77 -2.01
C LEU A 41 9.79 20.53 -1.90
N CYS A 42 11.05 20.70 -1.50
CA CYS A 42 12.02 19.62 -1.44
C CYS A 42 11.58 18.49 -0.49
N ILE A 43 11.04 18.84 0.68
CA ILE A 43 10.52 17.86 1.65
C ILE A 43 9.30 17.13 1.08
N SER A 44 8.33 17.84 0.51
CA SER A 44 7.12 17.22 -0.04
C SER A 44 7.43 16.24 -1.18
N ARG A 45 8.39 16.58 -2.05
CA ARG A 45 8.80 15.72 -3.17
C ARG A 45 9.66 14.56 -2.75
N GLY A 46 10.62 14.77 -1.83
CA GLY A 46 11.43 13.68 -1.29
C GLY A 46 10.61 12.68 -0.48
N THR A 47 9.62 13.15 0.28
CA THR A 47 8.69 12.23 0.97
C THR A 47 7.78 11.50 0.00
N ALA A 48 7.34 12.14 -1.09
CA ALA A 48 6.51 11.49 -2.11
C ALA A 48 7.21 10.32 -2.81
N THR A 49 8.51 10.42 -3.11
CA THR A 49 9.26 9.32 -3.74
C THR A 49 9.42 8.12 -2.80
N VAL A 50 9.69 8.37 -1.52
CA VAL A 50 9.70 7.32 -0.48
C VAL A 50 8.32 6.67 -0.33
N ILE A 51 7.24 7.47 -0.32
CA ILE A 51 5.86 6.96 -0.26
C ILE A 51 5.56 6.08 -1.48
N ASN A 52 5.91 6.51 -2.69
CA ASN A 52 5.74 5.72 -3.92
C ASN A 52 6.46 4.36 -3.83
N LEU A 53 7.71 4.34 -3.35
CA LEU A 53 8.43 3.08 -3.10
C LEU A 53 7.69 2.21 -2.07
N CYS A 54 7.26 2.79 -0.96
CA CYS A 54 6.57 2.05 0.09
C CYS A 54 5.25 1.45 -0.42
N CYS A 55 4.45 2.22 -1.15
CA CYS A 55 3.20 1.76 -1.77
C CYS A 55 3.43 0.65 -2.80
N ALA A 56 4.52 0.72 -3.56
CA ALA A 56 4.90 -0.34 -4.49
C ALA A 56 5.24 -1.66 -3.77
N LEU A 57 5.98 -1.57 -2.67
CA LEU A 57 6.51 -2.75 -1.98
C LEU A 57 5.57 -3.34 -0.92
N VAL A 58 4.63 -2.56 -0.37
CA VAL A 58 3.78 -3.00 0.76
C VAL A 58 2.85 -4.17 0.38
N LEU A 59 2.48 -4.29 -0.90
CA LEU A 59 1.60 -5.35 -1.42
C LEU A 59 2.33 -6.66 -1.75
N LEU A 60 3.63 -6.61 -2.08
CA LEU A 60 4.39 -7.79 -2.52
C LEU A 60 4.38 -8.95 -1.50
N PRO A 61 4.50 -8.72 -0.18
CA PRO A 61 4.40 -9.80 0.81
C PRO A 61 3.04 -10.51 0.83
N LEU A 62 1.97 -9.86 0.32
CA LEU A 62 0.62 -10.41 0.30
C LEU A 62 0.35 -11.31 -0.91
N CYS A 63 1.22 -11.28 -1.93
CA CYS A 63 1.12 -12.06 -3.17
C CYS A 63 1.53 -13.53 -2.96
N LYS A 64 0.77 -14.27 -2.16
CA LYS A 64 1.14 -15.59 -1.63
C LYS A 64 1.45 -16.65 -2.68
N LYS A 65 0.73 -16.72 -3.81
CA LYS A 65 0.97 -17.72 -4.85
C LYS A 65 2.15 -17.32 -5.73
N LEU A 66 2.29 -16.04 -6.05
CA LEU A 66 3.46 -15.49 -6.73
C LEU A 66 4.74 -15.73 -5.92
N ASN A 67 4.68 -15.51 -4.60
CA ASN A 67 5.79 -15.76 -3.68
C ASN A 67 6.17 -17.24 -3.62
N GLN A 68 5.20 -18.15 -3.71
CA GLN A 68 5.44 -19.58 -3.82
C GLN A 68 6.02 -19.99 -5.19
N LEU A 69 5.59 -19.35 -6.28
CA LEU A 69 6.15 -19.59 -7.61
C LEU A 69 7.61 -19.13 -7.66
N LEU A 70 7.86 -17.92 -7.17
CA LEU A 70 9.19 -17.34 -7.10
C LEU A 70 10.13 -18.18 -6.22
N TYR A 71 9.62 -18.75 -5.11
CA TYR A 71 10.36 -19.75 -4.35
C TYR A 71 10.82 -20.92 -5.22
N ARG A 72 9.90 -21.56 -5.94
CA ARG A 72 10.23 -22.75 -6.75
C ARG A 72 11.22 -22.45 -7.87
N ALA A 73 11.16 -21.24 -8.44
CA ALA A 73 12.07 -20.81 -9.48
C ALA A 73 13.46 -20.47 -8.91
N LEU A 74 13.52 -19.63 -7.85
CA LEU A 74 14.77 -19.13 -7.28
C LEU A 74 15.42 -20.07 -6.28
N SER A 75 14.69 -21.03 -5.67
CA SER A 75 15.29 -22.01 -4.75
C SER A 75 16.32 -22.89 -5.43
N LYS A 76 16.26 -23.01 -6.77
CA LYS A 76 17.27 -23.68 -7.58
C LYS A 76 18.58 -22.88 -7.65
N LEU A 77 18.49 -21.56 -7.55
CA LEU A 77 19.64 -20.66 -7.64
C LEU A 77 20.17 -20.35 -6.24
N TRP A 78 19.33 -19.81 -5.34
CA TRP A 78 19.72 -19.23 -4.06
C TRP A 78 18.72 -19.61 -2.93
N PRO A 79 18.75 -20.87 -2.45
CA PRO A 79 17.74 -21.39 -1.52
C PRO A 79 17.70 -20.68 -0.15
N GLY A 80 18.85 -20.26 0.39
CA GLY A 80 18.94 -19.61 1.70
C GLY A 80 18.31 -18.21 1.76
N LEU A 81 18.46 -17.42 0.69
CA LEU A 81 17.94 -16.04 0.63
C LEU A 81 16.40 -16.02 0.52
N PHE A 82 15.83 -16.92 -0.28
CA PHE A 82 14.39 -16.93 -0.50
C PHE A 82 13.60 -17.49 0.68
N PHE A 83 14.14 -18.54 1.32
CA PHE A 83 13.53 -19.10 2.54
C PHE A 83 13.40 -18.03 3.63
N PHE A 84 14.47 -17.26 3.86
CA PHE A 84 14.42 -16.12 4.78
C PHE A 84 13.39 -15.06 4.38
N TRP A 85 13.28 -14.75 3.09
CA TRP A 85 12.32 -13.76 2.60
C TRP A 85 10.87 -14.16 2.89
N LEU A 86 10.50 -15.42 2.66
CA LEU A 86 9.16 -15.94 2.97
C LEU A 86 8.85 -15.90 4.46
N GLU A 87 9.79 -16.33 5.31
CA GLU A 87 9.59 -16.31 6.77
C GLU A 87 9.45 -14.90 7.33
N LYS A 88 10.11 -13.92 6.71
CA LYS A 88 10.12 -12.53 7.15
C LYS A 88 9.20 -11.61 6.36
N ALA A 89 8.44 -12.11 5.38
CA ALA A 89 7.54 -11.32 4.54
C ALA A 89 6.56 -10.45 5.36
N LYS A 90 6.01 -10.99 6.45
CA LYS A 90 5.17 -10.22 7.38
C LYS A 90 5.94 -9.09 8.07
N SER A 91 7.16 -9.35 8.52
CA SER A 91 8.03 -8.34 9.15
C SER A 91 8.43 -7.25 8.16
N PHE A 92 8.66 -7.63 6.90
CA PHE A 92 8.90 -6.71 5.80
C PHE A 92 7.70 -5.79 5.59
N HIS A 93 6.49 -6.34 5.42
CA HIS A 93 5.26 -5.57 5.29
C HIS A 93 5.10 -4.56 6.43
N MET A 94 5.35 -4.97 7.68
CA MET A 94 5.28 -4.07 8.84
C MET A 94 6.34 -2.95 8.80
N THR A 95 7.57 -3.24 8.37
CA THR A 95 8.64 -2.23 8.25
C THR A 95 8.29 -1.18 7.19
N VAL A 96 7.82 -1.64 6.03
CA VAL A 96 7.36 -0.76 4.94
C VAL A 96 6.15 0.07 5.37
N ALA A 97 5.17 -0.55 6.05
CA ALA A 97 3.97 0.15 6.51
C ALA A 97 4.25 1.24 7.56
N ILE A 98 5.19 1.00 8.49
CA ILE A 98 5.61 2.03 9.46
C ILE A 98 6.33 3.18 8.74
N THR A 99 7.21 2.85 7.79
CA THR A 99 7.90 3.85 6.97
C THR A 99 6.88 4.71 6.20
N LEU A 100 5.91 4.07 5.54
CA LEU A 100 4.82 4.72 4.84
C LEU A 100 4.04 5.68 5.75
N LEU A 101 3.68 5.25 6.96
CA LEU A 101 2.92 6.04 7.92
C LEU A 101 3.69 7.31 8.35
N VAL A 102 4.96 7.16 8.70
CA VAL A 102 5.81 8.29 9.12
C VAL A 102 5.98 9.30 7.98
N PHE A 103 6.33 8.82 6.80
CA PHE A 103 6.54 9.69 5.65
C PHE A 103 5.23 10.32 5.15
N ALA A 104 4.08 9.64 5.25
CA ALA A 104 2.78 10.22 4.92
C ALA A 104 2.43 11.42 5.82
N VAL A 105 2.74 11.34 7.12
CA VAL A 105 2.54 12.47 8.04
C VAL A 105 3.46 13.63 7.68
N VAL A 106 4.76 13.37 7.49
CA VAL A 106 5.74 14.41 7.11
C VAL A 106 5.37 15.05 5.76
N HIS A 107 4.97 14.25 4.78
CA HIS A 107 4.49 14.69 3.47
C HIS A 107 3.28 15.62 3.62
N SER A 108 2.28 15.23 4.43
CA SER A 108 1.09 16.02 4.67
C SER A 108 1.42 17.37 5.34
N ILE A 109 2.27 17.36 6.37
CA ILE A 109 2.73 18.60 7.03
C ILE A 109 3.44 19.51 6.03
N SER A 110 4.34 18.96 5.20
CA SER A 110 5.04 19.74 4.18
C SER A 110 4.10 20.35 3.14
N HIS A 111 3.04 19.64 2.76
CA HIS A 111 1.99 20.18 1.88
C HIS A 111 1.19 21.31 2.55
N LEU A 112 0.86 21.19 3.84
CA LEU A 112 0.20 22.28 4.57
C LEU A 112 1.06 23.54 4.62
N VAL A 113 2.37 23.40 4.85
CA VAL A 113 3.33 24.51 4.76
C VAL A 113 3.36 25.08 3.34
N ASN A 114 3.38 24.23 2.31
CA ASN A 114 3.36 24.67 0.91
C ASN A 114 2.07 25.43 0.55
N LEU A 115 0.91 25.00 1.04
CA LEU A 115 -0.35 25.73 0.84
C LEU A 115 -0.31 27.12 1.47
N TRP A 116 0.26 27.22 2.67
CA TRP A 116 0.49 28.51 3.34
C TRP A 116 1.45 29.41 2.56
N ASN A 117 2.53 28.83 2.02
CA ASN A 117 3.51 29.54 1.21
C ASN A 117 2.93 30.00 -0.13
N PHE A 118 2.11 29.19 -0.80
CA PHE A 118 1.39 29.61 -2.01
C PHE A 118 0.42 30.77 -1.76
N SER A 119 -0.21 30.80 -0.59
CA SER A 119 -1.10 31.91 -0.21
C SER A 119 -0.33 33.22 -0.04
N ARG A 120 0.78 33.22 0.72
CA ARG A 120 1.54 34.44 1.04
C ARG A 120 2.53 34.87 -0.05
N GLY A 121 3.16 33.91 -0.69
CA GLY A 121 4.20 34.07 -1.71
C GLY A 121 3.65 34.17 -3.13
N TYR A 122 2.38 34.58 -3.29
CA TYR A 122 1.76 34.79 -4.59
C TYR A 122 2.58 35.79 -5.42
N ASP A 123 2.97 35.39 -6.64
CA ASP A 123 3.75 36.21 -7.57
C ASP A 123 2.83 36.89 -8.59
N GLU A 124 2.64 38.21 -8.47
CA GLU A 124 1.75 38.98 -9.36
C GLU A 124 2.28 39.09 -10.81
N GLN A 125 3.59 38.92 -11.01
CA GLN A 125 4.21 39.03 -12.33
C GLN A 125 4.06 37.72 -13.13
N ILE A 126 4.00 36.58 -12.43
CA ILE A 126 3.95 35.25 -13.05
C ILE A 126 2.73 34.50 -12.50
N ALA A 127 1.54 34.82 -13.02
CA ALA A 127 0.31 34.18 -12.57
C ALA A 127 0.29 32.66 -12.79
N GLU A 128 0.99 32.17 -13.83
CA GLU A 128 0.97 30.76 -14.20
C GLU A 128 1.57 29.84 -13.15
N ILE A 129 2.57 30.28 -12.37
CA ILE A 129 3.22 29.42 -11.38
C ILE A 129 2.42 29.31 -10.07
N ASN A 130 1.51 30.26 -9.82
CA ASN A 130 0.75 30.32 -8.59
C ASN A 130 -0.32 29.24 -8.55
N PHE A 131 -0.45 28.60 -7.40
CA PHE A 131 -1.59 27.76 -7.11
C PHE A 131 -2.77 28.54 -6.50
N ALA A 132 -2.46 29.55 -5.68
CA ALA A 132 -3.46 30.50 -5.18
C ALA A 132 -3.96 31.38 -6.33
N ARG A 133 -5.23 31.82 -6.26
CA ARG A 133 -5.85 32.71 -7.26
C ARG A 133 -5.47 34.16 -7.06
N TYR A 134 -5.23 34.55 -5.82
CA TYR A 134 -4.84 35.90 -5.42
C TYR A 134 -4.01 35.85 -4.12
N ARG A 135 -3.30 36.94 -3.85
CA ARG A 135 -2.43 37.07 -2.67
C ARG A 135 -3.23 36.96 -1.37
N ASN A 136 -2.72 36.17 -0.43
CA ASN A 136 -3.33 35.85 0.87
C ASN A 136 -4.68 35.13 0.77
N GLU A 137 -4.94 34.36 -0.30
CA GLU A 137 -6.09 33.46 -0.35
C GLU A 137 -6.07 32.45 0.82
N ASN A 138 -7.23 32.18 1.43
CA ASN A 138 -7.30 31.27 2.57
C ASN A 138 -6.80 29.85 2.17
N PRO A 139 -5.75 29.30 2.82
CA PRO A 139 -5.20 27.98 2.51
C PRO A 139 -6.22 26.84 2.57
N LEU A 140 -7.29 26.98 3.36
CA LEU A 140 -8.38 25.99 3.42
C LEU A 140 -9.10 25.85 2.07
N ARG A 141 -9.25 26.94 1.30
CA ARG A 141 -9.85 26.88 -0.04
C ARG A 141 -8.94 26.13 -1.01
N LEU A 142 -7.63 26.26 -0.86
CA LEU A 142 -6.63 25.51 -1.64
C LEU A 142 -6.64 24.02 -1.26
N LEU A 143 -6.89 23.70 0.01
CA LEU A 143 -7.03 22.32 0.50
C LEU A 143 -8.27 21.61 -0.07
N LEU A 144 -9.31 22.34 -0.46
CA LEU A 144 -10.50 21.79 -1.14
C LEU A 144 -10.26 21.41 -2.60
N SER A 145 -9.04 21.62 -3.14
CA SER A 145 -8.66 21.11 -4.45
C SER A 145 -8.66 19.57 -4.50
N ILE A 146 -8.66 19.01 -5.71
CA ILE A 146 -8.57 17.55 -5.92
C ILE A 146 -7.35 16.98 -5.21
N ALA A 147 -6.19 17.64 -5.29
CA ALA A 147 -4.96 17.23 -4.61
C ALA A 147 -5.14 17.21 -3.08
N GLY A 148 -5.73 18.27 -2.52
CA GLY A 148 -5.92 18.40 -1.07
C GLY A 148 -6.96 17.41 -0.53
N LEU A 149 -8.12 17.28 -1.16
CA LEU A 149 -9.17 16.34 -0.75
C LEU A 149 -8.71 14.88 -0.82
N THR A 150 -8.05 14.50 -1.92
CA THR A 150 -7.49 13.13 -2.05
C THR A 150 -6.38 12.90 -1.02
N GLY A 151 -5.50 13.88 -0.79
CA GLY A 151 -4.41 13.79 0.19
C GLY A 151 -4.91 13.63 1.62
N VAL A 152 -5.87 14.46 2.05
CA VAL A 152 -6.49 14.36 3.38
C VAL A 152 -7.23 13.04 3.56
N SER A 153 -7.99 12.61 2.54
CA SER A 153 -8.69 11.33 2.58
C SER A 153 -7.72 10.15 2.73
N MET A 154 -6.63 10.14 1.96
CA MET A 154 -5.58 9.12 2.08
C MET A 154 -4.92 9.15 3.45
N LEU A 155 -4.58 10.33 4.00
CA LEU A 155 -3.99 10.46 5.32
C LEU A 155 -4.90 9.86 6.40
N ILE A 156 -6.20 10.18 6.38
CA ILE A 156 -7.18 9.62 7.32
C ILE A 156 -7.21 8.09 7.20
N ILE A 157 -7.31 7.56 5.98
CA ILE A 157 -7.32 6.12 5.74
C ILE A 157 -6.06 5.46 6.30
N THR A 158 -4.88 5.98 5.97
CA THR A 158 -3.59 5.43 6.42
C THR A 158 -3.45 5.49 7.95
N LEU A 159 -3.87 6.58 8.59
CA LEU A 159 -3.86 6.71 10.05
C LEU A 159 -4.84 5.71 10.70
N CYS A 160 -6.06 5.59 10.19
CA CYS A 160 -7.03 4.61 10.69
C CYS A 160 -6.52 3.16 10.54
N MET A 161 -5.95 2.81 9.39
CA MET A 161 -5.32 1.51 9.17
C MET A 161 -4.15 1.28 10.12
N GLY A 162 -3.30 2.28 10.34
CA GLY A 162 -2.15 2.20 11.24
C GLY A 162 -2.56 1.98 12.70
N LEU A 163 -3.54 2.76 13.19
CA LEU A 163 -4.05 2.68 14.56
C LEU A 163 -4.66 1.32 14.87
N THR A 164 -5.54 0.79 14.01
CA THR A 164 -6.14 -0.53 14.25
C THR A 164 -5.12 -1.67 14.08
N SER A 165 -4.05 -1.46 13.32
CA SER A 165 -2.97 -2.43 13.13
C SER A 165 -2.00 -2.54 14.31
N MET A 166 -2.07 -1.60 15.27
CA MET A 166 -1.27 -1.66 16.49
C MET A 166 -1.52 -2.96 17.24
N ARG A 167 -0.44 -3.56 17.79
CA ARG A 167 -0.49 -4.90 18.41
C ARG A 167 -1.52 -4.98 19.54
N ILE A 168 -1.69 -3.89 20.29
CA ILE A 168 -2.64 -3.79 21.41
C ILE A 168 -4.08 -3.79 20.89
N VAL A 169 -4.37 -2.92 19.91
CA VAL A 169 -5.73 -2.76 19.35
C VAL A 169 -6.16 -4.02 18.61
N ARG A 170 -5.33 -4.54 17.71
CA ARG A 170 -5.63 -5.76 16.94
C ARG A 170 -5.88 -6.99 17.81
N ARG A 171 -5.26 -7.08 18.99
CA ARG A 171 -5.48 -8.19 19.94
C ARG A 171 -6.79 -8.06 20.72
N ARG A 172 -7.30 -6.84 20.90
CA ARG A 172 -8.56 -6.59 21.62
C ARG A 172 -9.76 -6.58 20.67
N VAL A 173 -9.61 -5.98 19.49
CA VAL A 173 -10.70 -5.78 18.52
C VAL A 173 -10.21 -6.15 17.11
N TYR A 174 -10.16 -7.46 16.84
CA TYR A 174 -9.65 -7.97 15.56
C TYR A 174 -10.51 -7.53 14.37
N ASN A 175 -11.84 -7.50 14.53
CA ASN A 175 -12.77 -7.10 13.47
C ASN A 175 -12.49 -5.67 12.98
N ALA A 176 -12.26 -4.73 13.90
CA ALA A 176 -11.91 -3.35 13.55
C ALA A 176 -10.60 -3.29 12.73
N PHE A 177 -9.59 -4.06 13.12
CA PHE A 177 -8.38 -4.23 12.30
C PHE A 177 -8.73 -4.74 10.91
N TRP A 178 -9.48 -5.83 10.81
CA TRP A 178 -9.76 -6.49 9.53
C TRP A 178 -10.53 -5.57 8.57
N TYR A 179 -11.59 -4.91 9.04
CA TYR A 179 -12.42 -4.02 8.22
C TYR A 179 -11.68 -2.76 7.80
N THR A 180 -11.00 -2.07 8.72
CA THR A 180 -10.28 -0.84 8.33
C THR A 180 -9.09 -1.15 7.43
N HIS A 181 -8.45 -2.32 7.56
CA HIS A 181 -7.38 -2.70 6.65
C HIS A 181 -7.85 -2.91 5.20
N GLN A 182 -9.15 -3.19 4.95
CA GLN A 182 -9.70 -3.28 3.58
C GLN A 182 -9.71 -1.94 2.84
N LEU A 183 -9.61 -0.82 3.57
CA LEU A 183 -9.54 0.53 2.98
C LEU A 183 -8.28 0.73 2.12
N TYR A 184 -7.31 -0.20 2.12
CA TYR A 184 -6.18 -0.18 1.20
C TYR A 184 -6.61 -0.12 -0.28
N LEU A 185 -7.76 -0.71 -0.65
CA LEU A 185 -8.28 -0.64 -2.01
C LEU A 185 -8.65 0.79 -2.39
N LEU A 186 -9.40 1.47 -1.51
CA LEU A 186 -9.75 2.87 -1.68
C LEU A 186 -8.50 3.76 -1.69
N PHE A 187 -7.53 3.49 -0.80
CA PHE A 187 -6.25 4.17 -0.76
C PHE A 187 -5.49 4.06 -2.10
N ILE A 188 -5.42 2.88 -2.72
CA ILE A 188 -4.73 2.70 -4.02
C ILE A 188 -5.39 3.52 -5.12
N VAL A 189 -6.73 3.55 -5.18
CA VAL A 189 -7.47 4.36 -6.16
C VAL A 189 -7.16 5.85 -5.96
N LEU A 190 -7.22 6.33 -4.72
CA LEU A 190 -6.90 7.72 -4.40
C LEU A 190 -5.43 8.06 -4.70
N LEU A 191 -4.50 7.12 -4.45
CA LEU A 191 -3.07 7.30 -4.72
C LEU A 191 -2.77 7.51 -6.22
N ILE A 192 -3.51 6.83 -7.10
CA ILE A 192 -3.39 7.01 -8.56
C ILE A 192 -3.92 8.39 -8.98
N ILE A 193 -5.03 8.84 -8.38
CA ILE A 193 -5.70 10.11 -8.74
C ILE A 193 -4.95 11.33 -8.17
N HIS A 194 -4.45 11.23 -6.94
CA HIS A 194 -3.87 12.33 -6.19
C HIS A 194 -2.83 13.19 -6.96
N PRO A 195 -1.83 12.60 -7.63
CA PRO A 195 -0.81 13.38 -8.34
C PRO A 195 -1.24 13.88 -9.72
N LEU A 196 -2.46 13.55 -10.21
CA LEU A 196 -2.93 13.95 -11.55
C LEU A 196 -3.37 15.41 -11.64
N SER A 197 -3.55 16.08 -10.50
CA SER A 197 -4.02 17.46 -10.41
C SER A 197 -3.07 18.50 -11.04
N GLY A 198 -1.82 18.16 -11.31
CA GLY A 198 -0.87 19.05 -12.01
C GLY A 198 -0.57 20.36 -11.28
N VAL A 199 -0.78 20.40 -9.96
CA VAL A 199 -0.67 21.62 -9.12
C VAL A 199 0.74 22.22 -9.14
N LEU A 200 1.77 21.37 -9.17
CA LEU A 200 3.15 21.81 -9.20
C LEU A 200 3.62 21.91 -10.65
N LYS A 201 4.24 23.04 -10.98
CA LYS A 201 4.75 23.34 -12.32
C LYS A 201 6.26 23.54 -12.31
N GLU A 202 6.91 23.13 -13.38
CA GLU A 202 8.33 23.36 -13.63
C GLU A 202 8.51 24.28 -14.83
N GLN A 203 9.60 25.04 -14.84
CA GLN A 203 9.97 25.88 -15.96
C GLN A 203 10.50 25.01 -17.08
N VAL A 204 10.04 25.25 -18.31
CA VAL A 204 10.62 24.66 -19.51
C VAL A 204 11.96 25.35 -19.76
N ILE A 205 13.06 24.60 -19.65
CA ILE A 205 14.38 25.08 -20.05
C ILE A 205 14.52 24.78 -21.54
N GLU A 206 14.42 25.83 -22.36
CA GLU A 206 14.67 25.73 -23.78
C GLU A 206 16.16 25.48 -24.03
N THR A 207 16.48 24.36 -24.68
CA THR A 207 17.83 24.07 -25.15
C THR A 207 18.10 24.90 -26.42
N GLU A 208 19.35 25.31 -26.65
CA GLU A 208 19.76 26.22 -27.75
C GLU A 208 19.15 25.95 -29.14
N ALA A 209 18.73 24.71 -29.43
CA ALA A 209 18.07 24.31 -30.67
C ALA A 209 16.64 24.87 -30.89
N SER A 210 15.95 25.37 -29.85
CA SER A 210 14.62 26.01 -29.98
C SER A 210 14.66 27.52 -30.12
N LEU A 211 15.84 28.14 -29.98
CA LEU A 211 16.04 29.60 -30.05
C LEU A 211 15.89 30.18 -31.47
N ILE A 212 15.75 29.34 -32.50
CA ILE A 212 15.72 29.78 -33.90
C ILE A 212 14.31 30.21 -34.34
N ASP A 213 13.24 29.82 -33.61
CA ASP A 213 11.85 30.00 -34.08
C ASP A 213 10.94 30.84 -33.16
N SER A 214 11.45 31.38 -32.05
CA SER A 214 10.66 32.18 -31.11
C SER A 214 11.17 33.61 -31.00
N GLN A 215 10.67 34.47 -31.88
CA GLN A 215 10.74 35.93 -31.77
C GLN A 215 9.69 36.50 -30.78
N ASP A 216 9.21 35.68 -29.86
CA ASP A 216 8.14 36.02 -28.91
C ASP A 216 8.72 36.15 -27.49
N GLU A 217 8.21 37.10 -26.72
CA GLU A 217 8.77 37.66 -25.47
C GLU A 217 9.54 36.69 -24.56
N ASN A 218 10.60 37.22 -23.94
CA ASN A 218 11.55 36.65 -22.97
C ASN A 218 10.90 36.12 -21.64
N THR A 219 9.64 35.67 -21.69
CA THR A 219 8.84 35.22 -20.56
C THR A 219 9.04 33.73 -20.30
N PRO A 220 9.26 33.31 -19.04
CA PRO A 220 9.46 31.91 -18.71
C PRO A 220 8.16 31.12 -18.87
N ARG A 221 8.19 30.01 -19.62
CA ARG A 221 7.06 29.09 -19.79
C ARG A 221 7.05 27.98 -18.74
N PHE A 222 5.86 27.61 -18.26
CA PHE A 222 5.69 26.60 -17.20
C PHE A 222 4.82 25.42 -17.64
N VAL A 223 5.23 24.21 -17.27
CA VAL A 223 4.47 22.98 -17.54
C VAL A 223 4.25 22.21 -16.24
N ALA A 224 3.10 21.55 -16.10
CA ALA A 224 2.81 20.72 -14.94
C ALA A 224 3.81 19.55 -14.83
N ILE A 225 4.36 19.34 -13.64
CA ILE A 225 5.32 18.26 -13.38
C ILE A 225 4.63 16.91 -13.62
N LYS A 226 5.18 16.11 -14.53
CA LYS A 226 4.63 14.80 -14.86
C LYS A 226 4.69 13.86 -13.65
N SER A 227 3.56 13.24 -13.33
CA SER A 227 3.50 12.23 -12.26
C SER A 227 4.18 10.94 -12.69
N THR A 228 5.09 10.43 -11.85
CA THR A 228 5.72 9.12 -12.02
C THR A 228 5.07 8.03 -11.17
N THR A 229 4.13 8.36 -10.27
CA THR A 229 3.52 7.40 -9.31
C THR A 229 2.93 6.17 -10.00
N TRP A 230 2.33 6.31 -11.18
CA TRP A 230 1.77 5.19 -11.94
C TRP A 230 2.84 4.18 -12.37
N LEU A 231 4.06 4.62 -12.69
CA LEU A 231 5.17 3.73 -13.04
C LEU A 231 5.54 2.85 -11.86
N TRP A 232 5.72 3.46 -10.67
CA TRP A 232 6.05 2.76 -9.43
C TRP A 232 4.98 1.72 -9.07
N MET A 233 3.70 2.06 -9.27
CA MET A 233 2.58 1.21 -8.88
C MET A 233 2.21 0.15 -9.92
N SER A 234 2.52 0.35 -11.19
CA SER A 234 2.06 -0.50 -12.30
C SER A 234 2.43 -1.97 -12.13
N LEU A 235 3.71 -2.27 -11.98
CA LEU A 235 4.25 -3.62 -11.83
C LEU A 235 3.72 -4.34 -10.57
N PRO A 236 3.87 -3.79 -9.34
CA PRO A 236 3.40 -4.48 -8.15
C PRO A 236 1.87 -4.63 -8.11
N LEU A 237 1.12 -3.66 -8.63
CA LEU A 237 -0.33 -3.76 -8.73
C LEU A 237 -0.74 -4.85 -9.72
N PHE A 238 -0.09 -4.92 -10.88
CA PHE A 238 -0.30 -5.99 -11.85
C PHE A 238 0.00 -7.37 -11.24
N CYS A 239 1.15 -7.53 -10.58
CA CYS A 239 1.51 -8.75 -9.85
C CYS A 239 0.46 -9.12 -8.79
N TYR A 240 -0.04 -8.13 -8.04
CA TYR A 240 -1.07 -8.34 -7.03
C TYR A 240 -2.40 -8.78 -7.63
N VAL A 241 -2.84 -8.14 -8.73
CA VAL A 241 -4.08 -8.50 -9.45
C VAL A 241 -3.98 -9.89 -10.04
N LEU A 242 -2.86 -10.25 -10.66
CA LEU A 242 -2.63 -11.61 -11.15
C LEU A 242 -2.66 -12.64 -10.02
N ASP A 243 -1.99 -12.38 -8.89
CA ASP A 243 -2.02 -13.26 -7.73
C ASP A 243 -3.44 -13.37 -7.14
N LEU A 244 -4.22 -12.27 -7.15
CA LEU A 244 -5.62 -12.28 -6.74
C LEU A 244 -6.49 -13.12 -7.68
N LEU A 245 -6.40 -12.92 -9.00
CA LEU A 245 -7.12 -13.69 -10.00
C LEU A 245 -6.76 -15.17 -9.91
N TRP A 246 -5.46 -15.49 -9.82
CA TRP A 246 -4.99 -16.86 -9.62
C TRP A 246 -5.57 -17.47 -8.36
N ARG A 247 -5.55 -16.74 -7.23
CA ARG A 247 -6.14 -17.19 -5.97
C ARG A 247 -7.66 -17.32 -6.03
N ILE A 248 -8.35 -16.63 -6.93
CA ILE A 248 -9.79 -16.75 -7.13
C ILE A 248 -10.09 -17.97 -8.00
N CYS A 249 -9.42 -18.12 -9.14
CA CYS A 249 -9.63 -19.24 -10.06
C CYS A 249 -9.21 -20.59 -9.47
N THR A 250 -8.19 -20.62 -8.60
CA THR A 250 -7.73 -21.85 -7.91
C THR A 250 -8.45 -22.12 -6.59
N ARG A 251 -9.56 -21.42 -6.28
CA ARG A 251 -10.37 -21.70 -5.08
C ARG A 251 -11.09 -23.03 -5.26
N ASN A 252 -10.60 -24.07 -4.57
CA ASN A 252 -11.42 -25.24 -4.27
C ASN A 252 -12.19 -24.97 -2.97
N ARG A 253 -13.47 -24.62 -3.09
CA ARG A 253 -14.39 -24.39 -1.97
C ARG A 253 -15.41 -25.52 -1.93
N ALA A 254 -15.59 -26.10 -0.76
CA ALA A 254 -16.64 -27.07 -0.52
C ALA A 254 -17.48 -26.63 0.68
N LYS A 255 -18.79 -26.86 0.61
CA LYS A 255 -19.68 -26.69 1.77
C LYS A 255 -19.53 -27.91 2.66
N VAL A 256 -19.33 -27.67 3.95
CA VAL A 256 -19.13 -28.72 4.96
C VAL A 256 -20.06 -28.49 6.15
N ASN A 257 -20.52 -29.59 6.72
CA ASN A 257 -21.26 -29.58 7.98
C ASN A 257 -20.31 -29.90 9.13
N ILE A 258 -20.46 -29.19 10.24
CA ILE A 258 -19.78 -29.51 11.49
C ILE A 258 -20.51 -30.71 12.09
N LEU A 259 -19.78 -31.82 12.28
CA LEU A 259 -20.30 -33.06 12.84
C LEU A 259 -20.16 -33.06 14.36
N GLU A 260 -18.96 -32.72 14.85
CA GLU A 260 -18.68 -32.71 16.29
C GLU A 260 -17.73 -31.56 16.66
N VAL A 261 -17.91 -31.05 17.87
CA VAL A 261 -17.06 -30.01 18.46
C VAL A 261 -16.56 -30.50 19.82
N HIS A 262 -15.26 -30.66 19.95
CA HIS A 262 -14.62 -31.10 21.19
C HIS A 262 -13.75 -29.99 21.77
N HIS A 263 -14.08 -29.58 23.00
CA HIS A 263 -13.26 -28.63 23.76
C HIS A 263 -12.12 -29.37 24.46
N MET A 264 -10.89 -28.99 24.15
CA MET A 264 -9.69 -29.56 24.75
C MET A 264 -9.11 -28.64 25.83
N ALA A 265 -8.31 -29.21 26.73
CA ALA A 265 -7.55 -28.44 27.70
C ALA A 265 -6.67 -27.37 27.01
N GLY A 266 -6.53 -26.20 27.64
CA GLY A 266 -5.68 -25.12 27.11
C GLY A 266 -6.33 -24.24 26.03
N ARG A 267 -7.67 -24.08 26.03
CA ARG A 267 -8.43 -23.22 25.10
C ARG A 267 -8.27 -23.62 23.62
N THR A 268 -8.12 -24.92 23.36
CA THR A 268 -8.07 -25.45 21.99
C THR A 268 -9.38 -26.17 21.67
N ILE A 269 -9.84 -26.07 20.42
CA ILE A 269 -11.06 -26.72 19.94
C ILE A 269 -10.69 -27.68 18.81
N SER A 270 -11.18 -28.90 18.89
CA SER A 270 -11.14 -29.87 17.79
C SER A 270 -12.50 -29.90 17.10
N LEU A 271 -12.49 -29.76 15.78
CA LEU A 271 -13.68 -29.76 14.94
C LEU A 271 -13.66 -30.97 14.02
N THR A 272 -14.68 -31.81 14.10
CA THR A 272 -14.92 -32.89 13.14
C THR A 272 -15.90 -32.37 12.09
N VAL A 273 -15.52 -32.41 10.81
CA VAL A 273 -16.33 -31.88 9.70
C VAL A 273 -16.55 -32.96 8.64
N SER A 274 -17.68 -32.87 7.94
CA SER A 274 -17.99 -33.75 6.82
C SER A 274 -16.95 -33.62 5.71
N CYS A 275 -16.44 -34.73 5.18
CA CYS A 275 -15.46 -34.72 4.10
C CYS A 275 -16.17 -34.61 2.72
N PRO A 276 -15.94 -33.56 1.93
CA PRO A 276 -16.46 -33.47 0.57
C PRO A 276 -15.77 -34.48 -0.36
N PRO A 277 -16.47 -35.06 -1.35
CA PRO A 277 -15.88 -36.04 -2.27
C PRO A 277 -14.73 -35.45 -3.11
N ASP A 278 -14.80 -34.18 -3.47
CA ASP A 278 -13.82 -33.50 -4.32
C ASP A 278 -12.60 -32.94 -3.55
N LEU A 279 -12.54 -33.15 -2.22
CA LEU A 279 -11.53 -32.55 -1.36
C LEU A 279 -10.55 -33.60 -0.79
N HIS A 280 -9.47 -33.85 -1.52
CA HIS A 280 -8.38 -34.70 -1.02
C HIS A 280 -7.45 -33.93 -0.06
N CYS A 281 -7.64 -34.10 1.25
CA CYS A 281 -6.75 -33.55 2.28
C CYS A 281 -5.73 -34.59 2.76
N ARG A 282 -4.51 -34.14 3.10
CA ARG A 282 -3.50 -34.96 3.80
C ARG A 282 -3.29 -34.46 5.21
N MET A 283 -2.93 -35.34 6.13
CA MET A 283 -2.58 -34.95 7.50
C MET A 283 -1.41 -33.96 7.49
N GLY A 284 -1.46 -32.97 8.39
CA GLY A 284 -0.48 -31.89 8.48
C GLY A 284 -0.68 -30.74 7.47
N GLN A 285 -1.65 -30.83 6.55
CA GLN A 285 -2.00 -29.71 5.67
C GLN A 285 -2.88 -28.68 6.39
N TYR A 286 -2.83 -27.44 5.92
CA TYR A 286 -3.71 -26.37 6.39
C TYR A 286 -4.96 -26.26 5.51
N VAL A 287 -6.10 -26.10 6.17
CA VAL A 287 -7.39 -25.77 5.55
C VAL A 287 -7.92 -24.48 6.16
N LEU A 288 -8.70 -23.75 5.37
CA LEU A 288 -9.36 -22.52 5.79
C LEU A 288 -10.84 -22.80 5.95
N LEU A 289 -11.39 -22.44 7.11
CA LEU A 289 -12.79 -22.65 7.46
C LEU A 289 -13.48 -21.30 7.64
N GLN A 290 -14.63 -21.13 7.00
CA GLN A 290 -15.48 -19.96 7.15
C GLN A 290 -16.78 -20.39 7.83
N CYS A 291 -17.07 -19.77 8.98
CA CYS A 291 -18.31 -19.95 9.73
C CYS A 291 -19.16 -18.69 9.53
N LEU A 292 -20.30 -18.84 8.85
CA LEU A 292 -21.17 -17.71 8.51
C LEU A 292 -21.76 -17.03 9.75
N ASP A 293 -21.94 -17.76 10.84
CA ASP A 293 -22.46 -17.24 12.11
C ASP A 293 -21.46 -16.32 12.82
N VAL A 294 -20.17 -16.42 12.49
CA VAL A 294 -19.10 -15.58 13.04
C VAL A 294 -18.71 -14.47 12.07
N SER A 295 -18.53 -14.82 10.79
CA SER A 295 -18.17 -13.84 9.75
C SER A 295 -18.48 -14.34 8.34
N LEU A 296 -19.13 -13.48 7.55
CA LEU A 296 -19.47 -13.74 6.16
C LEU A 296 -18.25 -13.71 5.20
N ILE A 297 -17.11 -13.17 5.64
CA ILE A 297 -15.96 -12.91 4.75
C ILE A 297 -14.66 -13.51 5.29
N GLU A 298 -14.57 -13.75 6.61
CA GLU A 298 -13.35 -14.28 7.22
C GLU A 298 -13.18 -15.78 7.01
N TRP A 299 -11.92 -16.18 6.88
CA TRP A 299 -11.49 -17.56 6.70
C TRP A 299 -10.39 -17.83 7.73
N HIS A 300 -10.62 -18.80 8.61
CA HIS A 300 -9.72 -19.13 9.71
C HIS A 300 -8.89 -20.38 9.39
N PRO A 301 -7.56 -20.35 9.60
CA PRO A 301 -6.72 -21.50 9.34
C PRO A 301 -6.84 -22.55 10.44
N PHE A 302 -7.02 -23.80 10.02
CA PHE A 302 -6.98 -25.00 10.86
C PHE A 302 -6.01 -26.01 10.27
N THR A 303 -5.31 -26.75 11.13
CA THR A 303 -4.44 -27.86 10.71
C THR A 303 -5.25 -29.15 10.68
N VAL A 304 -5.13 -29.92 9.61
CA VAL A 304 -5.75 -31.25 9.51
C VAL A 304 -4.96 -32.23 10.38
N VAL A 305 -5.55 -32.62 11.51
CA VAL A 305 -4.93 -33.54 12.49
C VAL A 305 -5.24 -35.01 12.16
N LYS A 306 -6.45 -35.30 11.67
CA LYS A 306 -6.90 -36.65 11.33
C LYS A 306 -7.73 -36.63 10.05
N VAL A 307 -7.61 -37.66 9.22
CA VAL A 307 -8.50 -37.92 8.08
C VAL A 307 -9.27 -39.20 8.41
N GLY A 308 -10.59 -39.12 8.49
CA GLY A 308 -11.44 -40.27 8.74
C GLY A 308 -11.51 -41.18 7.52
N SER A 309 -11.37 -42.49 7.73
CA SER A 309 -11.87 -43.50 6.78
C SER A 309 -13.40 -43.40 6.73
N LEU A 310 -13.98 -43.50 5.53
CA LEU A 310 -15.42 -43.40 5.25
C LEU A 310 -16.26 -44.34 6.12
N GLU A 311 -16.63 -43.91 7.31
CA GLU A 311 -17.67 -44.51 8.15
C GLU A 311 -17.95 -43.51 9.28
N LEU A 312 -19.24 -43.23 9.53
CA LEU A 312 -19.78 -42.25 10.50
C LEU A 312 -20.10 -40.86 9.91
N ALA A 313 -21.27 -40.77 9.29
CA ALA A 313 -22.09 -39.57 9.34
C ALA A 313 -23.54 -39.98 9.63
N ARG A 314 -23.96 -39.84 10.89
CA ARG A 314 -25.38 -39.72 11.26
C ARG A 314 -25.56 -38.48 12.13
N ASP A 315 -26.43 -37.61 11.63
CA ASP A 315 -27.22 -36.58 12.26
C ASP A 315 -26.60 -35.74 13.39
N CYS A 316 -26.19 -34.53 13.03
CA CYS A 316 -26.21 -33.39 13.95
C CYS A 316 -26.70 -32.13 13.23
N ASN A 317 -27.45 -31.32 13.98
CA ASN A 317 -28.17 -30.14 13.51
C ASN A 317 -27.26 -29.14 12.77
N SER A 318 -27.79 -28.64 11.65
CA SER A 318 -27.05 -27.97 10.59
C SER A 318 -26.60 -26.55 10.95
N THR A 319 -25.30 -26.38 11.17
CA THR A 319 -24.61 -25.11 10.91
C THR A 319 -23.78 -25.27 9.64
N SER A 320 -24.18 -24.55 8.58
CA SER A 320 -23.55 -24.62 7.26
C SER A 320 -22.26 -23.81 7.25
N SER A 321 -21.12 -24.49 7.10
CA SER A 321 -19.80 -23.84 7.01
C SER A 321 -19.16 -24.11 5.63
N TYR A 322 -18.15 -23.32 5.27
CA TYR A 322 -17.37 -23.54 4.05
C TYR A 322 -15.92 -23.90 4.38
N LEU A 323 -15.35 -24.82 3.61
CA LEU A 323 -13.97 -25.27 3.71
C LEU A 323 -13.21 -24.98 2.40
N ARG A 324 -11.97 -24.51 2.53
CA ARG A 324 -11.07 -24.24 1.40
C ARG A 324 -9.68 -24.80 1.67
N ARG A 325 -9.06 -25.45 0.67
CA ARG A 325 -7.66 -25.91 0.73
C ARG A 325 -6.67 -24.81 0.33
N TYR A 326 -5.48 -24.79 0.95
CA TYR A 326 -4.41 -23.82 0.68
C TYR A 326 -3.50 -24.22 -0.49
#